data_AF-A0A967UIU6-F1
#
_entry.id   AF-A0A967UIU6-F1
#
_cell.length_a   1.000
_cell.length_b   1.000
_cell.length_c   1.000
_cell.angle_alpha   90.00
_cell.angle_beta   90.00
_cell.angle_gamma   90.00
#
_symmetry.space_group_name_H-M   'P 1'
#
loop_
_entity.id
_entity.type
_entity.pdbx_description
1 polymer ?
#
loop_
_entity_poly.entity_id
_entity_poly.type
_entity_poly.pdbx_seq_one_letter_code
_entity_poly.pdbx_strand_id
1 'polypeptide(L)'
;EQFPSGLFSLDPLQKYLCDAFRHEKLRDSFDDLKAELYIPAYDLDRGERVVFGTEGHRNCHICQAITASCAIPYFFRPYQIDDSFYIDGSTGKVLHLDVAIEKGARLILV
;
A
#
# COMPACT_ATOMS: atom_id res chain seq x y z
N GLU A 1 -25.55 4.94 -0.08
CA GLU A 1 -25.26 5.95 -1.11
C GLU A 1 -24.03 5.50 -1.87
N GLN A 2 -24.06 5.45 -3.20
CA GLN A 2 -22.87 5.16 -4.00
C GLN A 2 -22.01 6.42 -4.04
N PHE A 3 -20.97 6.45 -3.20
CA PHE A 3 -19.92 7.45 -3.32
C PHE A 3 -19.22 7.27 -4.68
N PRO A 4 -18.93 8.35 -5.42
CA PRO A 4 -18.19 8.24 -6.67
C PRO A 4 -16.83 7.60 -6.38
N SER A 5 -16.46 6.62 -7.20
CA SER A 5 -15.26 5.80 -7.03
C SER A 5 -13.96 6.55 -7.31
N GLY A 6 -13.83 7.85 -7.03
CA GLY A 6 -12.68 8.69 -7.37
C GLY A 6 -12.68 9.27 -8.80
N LEU A 7 -12.09 10.45 -8.97
CA LEU A 7 -12.03 11.18 -10.24
C LEU A 7 -10.92 10.69 -11.18
N PHE A 8 -9.81 10.18 -10.63
CA PHE A 8 -8.60 9.81 -11.36
C PHE A 8 -8.21 8.34 -11.12
N SER A 9 -7.65 7.69 -12.15
CA SER A 9 -7.05 6.35 -11.99
C SER A 9 -5.57 6.45 -11.63
N LEU A 10 -5.08 5.48 -10.87
CA LEU A 10 -3.66 5.32 -10.55
C LEU A 10 -2.91 4.34 -11.48
N ASP A 11 -3.57 3.80 -12.51
CA ASP A 11 -2.91 2.91 -13.49
C ASP A 11 -1.61 3.50 -14.09
N PRO A 12 -1.53 4.82 -14.41
CA PRO A 12 -0.28 5.40 -14.89
C PRO A 12 0.83 5.39 -13.84
N LEU A 13 0.49 5.61 -12.56
CA LEU A 13 1.45 5.55 -11.45
C LEU A 13 1.97 4.12 -11.26
N GLN A 14 1.06 3.13 -11.22
CA GLN A 14 1.43 1.73 -11.12
C GLN A 14 2.38 1.34 -12.25
N LYS A 15 2.00 1.66 -13.49
CA LYS A 15 2.82 1.36 -14.68
C LYS A 15 4.21 1.97 -14.55
N TYR A 16 4.29 3.25 -14.18
CA TYR A 16 5.56 3.93 -13.97
C TYR A 16 6.41 3.24 -12.89
N LEU A 17 5.83 2.91 -11.73
CA LEU A 17 6.55 2.27 -10.63
C LEU A 17 7.06 0.88 -11.00
N CYS A 18 6.20 0.03 -11.58
CA CYS A 18 6.61 -1.32 -11.96
C CYS A 18 7.64 -1.31 -13.11
N ASP A 19 7.52 -0.39 -14.07
CA ASP A 19 8.50 -0.23 -15.15
C ASP A 19 9.84 0.30 -14.60
N ALA A 20 9.82 1.26 -13.67
CA ALA A 20 11.03 1.78 -13.03
C ALA A 20 11.74 0.70 -12.21
N PHE A 21 11.01 -0.11 -11.43
CA PHE A 21 11.61 -1.19 -10.65
C PHE A 21 12.29 -2.22 -11.54
N ARG A 22 11.65 -2.58 -12.66
CA ARG A 22 12.25 -3.49 -13.65
C ARG A 22 13.49 -2.90 -14.31
N HIS A 23 13.42 -1.64 -14.75
CA HIS A 23 14.53 -0.97 -15.43
C HIS A 23 15.77 -0.85 -14.52
N GLU A 24 15.56 -0.45 -13.27
CA GLU A 24 16.62 -0.29 -12.27
C GLU A 24 17.02 -1.60 -11.57
N LYS A 25 16.41 -2.73 -11.96
CA LYS A 25 16.62 -4.07 -11.35
C LYS A 25 16.40 -4.07 -9.83
N LEU A 26 15.43 -3.29 -9.38
CA LEU A 26 14.98 -3.27 -7.99
C LEU A 26 14.10 -4.51 -7.70
N ARG A 27 14.11 -4.92 -6.44
CA ARG A 27 13.29 -6.02 -5.95
C ARG A 27 11.85 -5.53 -5.76
N ASP A 28 10.89 -6.28 -6.29
CA ASP A 28 9.47 -5.92 -6.29
C ASP A 28 8.61 -6.93 -5.49
N SER A 29 9.27 -7.75 -4.66
CA SER A 29 8.64 -8.65 -3.69
C SER A 29 9.13 -8.29 -2.30
N PHE A 30 8.22 -8.32 -1.32
CA PHE A 30 8.55 -8.08 0.08
C PHE A 30 9.56 -9.10 0.63
N ASP A 31 9.53 -10.33 0.14
CA ASP A 31 10.40 -11.43 0.60
C ASP A 31 11.83 -11.30 0.08
N ASP A 32 12.01 -10.56 -1.01
CA ASP A 32 13.32 -10.35 -1.57
C ASP A 32 14.07 -9.23 -0.83
N LEU A 33 13.42 -8.34 -0.08
CA LEU A 33 14.09 -7.18 0.51
C LEU A 33 15.05 -7.56 1.65
N LYS A 34 16.19 -6.85 1.74
CA LYS A 34 17.13 -7.02 2.87
C LYS A 34 16.60 -6.41 4.17
N ALA A 35 15.83 -5.33 4.06
CA ALA A 35 15.19 -4.66 5.16
C ALA A 35 13.68 -4.88 5.07
N GLU A 36 13.01 -4.96 6.22
CA GLU A 36 11.56 -5.07 6.26
C GLU A 36 10.92 -3.78 5.73
N LEU A 37 9.93 -3.93 4.85
CA LEU A 37 9.15 -2.83 4.30
C LEU A 37 7.68 -3.06 4.64
N TYR A 38 7.05 -2.02 5.17
CA TYR A 38 5.65 -2.04 5.56
C TYR A 38 4.92 -0.87 4.90
N ILE A 39 3.86 -1.17 4.15
CA ILE A 39 3.10 -0.18 3.38
C ILE A 39 1.63 -0.23 3.83
N PRO A 40 1.16 0.74 4.62
CA PRO A 40 -0.21 0.78 5.09
C PRO A 40 -1.21 1.14 4.00
N ALA A 41 -2.35 0.46 3.98
CA ALA A 41 -3.53 0.79 3.18
C ALA A 41 -4.79 0.50 4.00
N TYR A 42 -5.95 0.85 3.47
CA TYR A 42 -7.23 0.52 4.06
C TYR A 42 -8.05 -0.34 3.10
N ASP A 43 -8.41 -1.54 3.53
CA ASP A 43 -9.24 -2.49 2.77
C ASP A 43 -10.70 -2.06 2.90
N LEU A 44 -11.31 -1.69 1.78
CA LEU A 44 -12.69 -1.22 1.73
C LEU A 44 -13.71 -2.35 1.90
N ASP A 45 -13.40 -3.55 1.44
CA ASP A 45 -14.31 -4.69 1.47
C ASP A 45 -14.43 -5.24 2.90
N ARG A 46 -13.32 -5.22 3.64
CA ARG A 46 -13.26 -5.65 5.05
C ARG A 46 -13.49 -4.52 6.05
N GLY A 47 -13.30 -3.27 5.63
CA GLY A 47 -13.42 -2.10 6.51
C GLY A 47 -12.31 -2.03 7.56
N GLU A 48 -11.12 -2.52 7.24
CA GLU A 48 -10.00 -2.58 8.18
C GLU A 48 -8.69 -2.07 7.56
N ARG A 49 -7.76 -1.67 8.42
CA ARG A 49 -6.42 -1.30 7.99
C ARG A 49 -5.63 -2.56 7.66
N VAL A 50 -5.02 -2.56 6.48
CA VAL A 50 -4.07 -3.59 6.05
C VAL A 50 -2.68 -2.97 6.01
N VAL A 51 -1.66 -3.76 6.35
CA VAL A 51 -0.25 -3.34 6.23
C VAL A 51 0.46 -4.33 5.33
N PHE A 52 0.64 -3.97 4.05
CA PHE A 52 1.41 -4.81 3.13
C PHE A 52 2.83 -5.01 3.66
N GLY A 53 3.34 -6.22 3.55
CA GLY A 53 4.61 -6.64 4.17
C GLY A 53 4.45 -7.38 5.49
N THR A 54 3.29 -7.35 6.16
CA THR A 54 3.01 -8.25 7.30
C THR A 54 2.63 -9.65 6.85
N GLU A 55 2.69 -10.62 7.76
CA GLU A 55 2.18 -11.97 7.51
C GLU A 55 0.76 -11.93 6.92
N GLY A 56 0.50 -12.73 5.89
CA GLY A 56 -0.77 -12.73 5.15
C GLY A 56 -0.91 -11.65 4.05
N HIS A 57 -0.08 -10.59 4.05
CA HIS A 57 -0.18 -9.47 3.10
C HIS A 57 1.13 -9.20 2.35
N ARG A 58 1.82 -10.25 1.91
CA ARG A 58 3.13 -10.16 1.20
C ARG A 58 3.08 -10.58 -0.27
N ASN A 59 1.94 -11.11 -0.74
CA ASN A 59 1.81 -11.75 -2.05
C ASN A 59 1.73 -10.77 -3.22
N CYS A 60 1.39 -9.51 -2.98
CA CYS A 60 1.33 -8.48 -4.02
C CYS A 60 2.71 -7.88 -4.31
N HIS A 61 2.89 -7.34 -5.51
CA HIS A 61 4.09 -6.58 -5.85
C HIS A 61 4.18 -5.29 -5.02
N ILE A 62 5.40 -4.87 -4.69
CA ILE A 62 5.64 -3.62 -3.94
C ILE A 62 5.10 -2.42 -4.74
N CYS A 63 5.28 -2.41 -6.06
CA CYS A 63 4.70 -1.34 -6.91
C CYS A 63 3.16 -1.26 -6.79
N GLN A 64 2.48 -2.39 -6.63
CA GLN A 64 1.03 -2.43 -6.40
C GLN A 64 0.67 -1.94 -4.99
N ALA A 65 1.41 -2.38 -3.97
CA ALA A 65 1.19 -1.94 -2.59
C ALA A 65 1.36 -0.42 -2.42
N ILE A 66 2.39 0.17 -3.05
CA ILE A 66 2.56 1.63 -3.11
C ILE A 66 1.35 2.28 -3.79
N THR A 67 0.91 1.74 -4.92
CA THR A 67 -0.23 2.30 -5.67
C THR A 67 -1.51 2.28 -4.82
N ALA A 68 -1.79 1.17 -4.14
CA ALA A 68 -2.91 1.06 -3.20
C ALA A 68 -2.85 2.10 -2.08
N SER A 69 -1.67 2.24 -1.46
CA SER A 69 -1.45 3.22 -0.39
C SER A 69 -1.57 4.67 -0.83
N CYS A 70 -1.49 4.97 -2.14
CA CYS A 70 -1.64 6.33 -2.67
C CYS A 70 -3.06 6.62 -3.20
N ALA A 71 -3.99 5.67 -3.08
CA ALA A 71 -5.37 5.84 -3.54
C ALA A 71 -6.18 6.71 -2.56
N ILE A 72 -5.86 8.00 -2.52
CA ILE A 72 -6.50 9.00 -1.65
C ILE A 72 -7.99 9.11 -2.04
N PRO A 73 -8.92 8.90 -1.09
CA PRO A 73 -10.35 9.04 -1.33
C PRO A 73 -10.73 10.38 -1.97
N TYR A 74 -11.83 10.39 -2.72
CA TYR A 74 -12.33 11.52 -3.53
C TYR A 74 -11.48 11.86 -4.76
N PHE A 75 -10.15 11.74 -4.68
CA PHE A 75 -9.25 12.01 -5.80
C PHE A 75 -9.07 10.79 -6.69
N PHE A 76 -8.66 9.67 -6.10
CA PHE A 76 -8.30 8.47 -6.84
C PHE A 76 -9.30 7.35 -6.65
N ARG A 77 -9.41 6.48 -7.65
CA ARG A 77 -10.23 5.28 -7.53
C ARG A 77 -9.63 4.31 -6.54
N PRO A 78 -10.46 3.60 -5.74
CA PRO A 78 -9.97 2.46 -4.99
C PRO A 78 -9.21 1.52 -5.91
N TYR A 79 -8.03 1.13 -5.46
CA TYR A 79 -7.11 0.34 -6.26
C TYR A 79 -7.29 -1.13 -5.90
N GLN A 80 -7.48 -1.97 -6.93
CA GLN A 80 -7.74 -3.39 -6.74
C GLN A 80 -6.43 -4.19 -6.71
N ILE A 81 -6.27 -5.01 -5.68
CA ILE A 81 -5.26 -6.06 -5.62
C ILE A 81 -6.00 -7.37 -5.36
N ASP A 82 -5.83 -8.34 -6.26
CA ASP A 82 -6.60 -9.58 -6.28
C ASP A 82 -8.13 -9.28 -6.27
N ASP A 83 -8.85 -9.78 -5.27
CA ASP A 83 -10.30 -9.63 -5.13
C ASP A 83 -10.71 -8.51 -4.14
N SER A 84 -9.76 -7.65 -3.72
CA SER A 84 -10.02 -6.60 -2.71
C SER A 84 -9.64 -5.21 -3.18
N PHE A 85 -10.41 -4.21 -2.76
CA PHE A 85 -10.19 -2.80 -3.06
C PHE A 85 -9.55 -2.06 -1.89
N TYR A 86 -8.50 -1.31 -2.21
CA TYR A 86 -7.69 -0.60 -1.22
C TYR A 86 -7.68 0.91 -1.49
N ILE A 87 -7.64 1.68 -0.41
CA ILE A 87 -7.44 3.13 -0.42
C ILE A 87 -6.27 3.52 0.49
N ASP A 88 -5.91 4.80 0.43
CA ASP A 88 -4.83 5.39 1.22
C ASP A 88 -4.93 5.05 2.73
N GLY A 89 -3.79 4.62 3.29
CA GLY A 89 -3.68 4.13 4.68
C GLY A 89 -3.96 5.19 5.75
N SER A 90 -3.81 6.47 5.43
CA SER A 90 -4.12 7.57 6.36
C SER A 90 -5.62 7.69 6.66
N THR A 91 -6.48 7.09 5.81
CA THR A 91 -7.93 7.00 6.04
C THR A 91 -8.26 6.24 7.34
N GLY A 92 -7.45 5.25 7.72
CA GLY A 92 -7.61 4.50 8.97
C GLY A 92 -6.78 5.05 10.13
N LYS A 93 -5.57 5.56 9.86
CA LYS A 93 -4.67 6.10 10.89
C LYS A 93 -3.57 6.98 10.26
N VAL A 94 -3.40 8.21 10.72
CA VAL A 94 -2.47 9.18 10.11
C VAL A 94 -0.99 8.88 10.41
N LEU A 95 -0.68 8.37 11.61
CA LEU A 95 0.68 8.06 12.03
C LEU A 95 0.83 6.55 12.25
N HIS A 96 1.55 5.89 11.34
CA HIS A 96 1.77 4.44 11.33
C HIS A 96 2.95 3.99 12.22
N LEU A 97 3.27 4.77 13.26
CA LEU A 97 4.37 4.48 14.21
C LEU A 97 4.15 3.18 14.98
N ASP A 98 2.89 2.81 15.17
CA ASP A 98 2.49 1.56 15.81
C ASP A 98 3.09 0.33 15.12
N VAL A 99 3.21 0.34 13.80
CA VAL A 99 3.83 -0.77 13.05
C VAL A 99 5.27 -0.99 13.50
N ALA A 100 6.05 0.09 13.60
CA ALA A 100 7.44 0.00 14.04
C ALA A 100 7.55 -0.46 15.50
N ILE A 101 6.68 0.04 16.38
CA ILE A 101 6.63 -0.36 17.79
C ILE A 101 6.29 -1.85 17.92
N GLU A 102 5.28 -2.34 17.21
CA GLU A 102 4.87 -3.75 17.21
C GLU A 102 5.97 -4.68 16.68
N LYS A 103 6.83 -4.18 15.78
CA LYS A 103 8.03 -4.89 15.29
C LYS A 103 9.24 -4.77 16.22
N GLY A 104 9.06 -4.19 17.41
CA GLY A 104 10.10 -4.12 18.44
C GLY A 104 11.08 -2.96 18.29
N ALA A 105 10.76 -1.94 17.48
CA ALA A 105 11.61 -0.76 17.37
C ALA A 105 11.70 -0.04 18.73
N ARG A 106 12.93 0.29 19.14
CA ARG A 106 13.23 1.07 20.36
C ARG A 106 13.57 2.53 20.08
N LEU A 107 13.78 2.85 18.80
CA LEU A 107 14.04 4.18 18.27
C LEU A 107 13.31 4.28 16.94
N ILE A 108 12.52 5.33 16.76
CA ILE A 108 11.77 5.60 15.54
C ILE A 108 12.16 7.00 15.06
N LEU A 109 12.52 7.10 13.78
CA LEU A 109 12.84 8.36 13.12
C LEU A 109 11.67 8.71 12.19
N VAL A 110 11.17 9.94 12.31
CA VAL A 110 10.02 10.48 11.56
C VAL A 110 10.44 11.74 10.82
#